data_AF-A0A5P9XPV8-F1
#
_entry.id   AF-A0A5P9XPV8-F1
#
_cell.length_a   1.000
_cell.length_b   1.000
_cell.length_c   1.000
_cell.angle_alpha   90.00
_cell.angle_beta   90.00
_cell.angle_gamma   90.00
#
_symmetry.space_group_name_H-M   'P 1'
#
loop_
_entity.id
_entity.type
_entity.pdbx_description
1 polymer ?
#
loop_
_entity_poly.entity_id
_entity_poly.type
_entity_poly.pdbx_seq_one_letter_code
_entity_poly.pdbx_strand_id
1 'polypeptide(L)'
;MFALKVLFADENAAREAISSIREAGMEKHADHPDYYAALQKLLQQPLRCSPAVFAEKDVISCEFYGFDEKESAMVEAAFLDVGALEVVVE
;
A
#
# COMPACT_ATOMS: atom_id res chain seq x y z
N MET A 1 -1.33 -7.47 15.18
CA MET A 1 -1.96 -7.25 13.86
C MET A 1 -1.89 -5.77 13.63
N PHE A 2 -1.27 -5.37 12.54
CA PHE A 2 -0.87 -4.01 12.22
C PHE A 2 -1.83 -3.41 11.19
N ALA A 3 -1.87 -2.08 11.18
CA ALA A 3 -2.45 -1.27 10.12
C ALA A 3 -1.32 -0.55 9.36
N LEU A 4 -1.54 -0.30 8.07
CA LEU A 4 -0.69 0.57 7.27
C LEU A 4 -1.48 1.82 6.90
N LYS A 5 -0.91 2.97 7.19
CA LYS A 5 -1.35 4.26 6.69
C LYS A 5 -0.38 4.73 5.62
N VAL A 6 -0.85 4.83 4.39
CA VAL A 6 -0.04 5.17 3.22
C VAL A 6 -0.40 6.56 2.72
N LEU A 7 0.61 7.41 2.55
CA LEU A 7 0.42 8.79 2.11
C LEU A 7 0.71 8.95 0.62
N PHE A 8 -0.19 9.62 -0.09
CA PHE A 8 -0.06 9.93 -1.51
C PHE A 8 -0.32 11.42 -1.78
N ALA A 9 0.25 11.95 -2.86
CA ALA A 9 0.05 13.34 -3.25
C ALA A 9 -1.43 13.68 -3.50
N ASP A 10 -2.18 12.77 -4.13
CA ASP A 10 -3.61 12.91 -4.41
C ASP A 10 -4.27 11.55 -4.68
N GLU A 11 -5.60 11.55 -4.92
CA GLU A 11 -6.37 10.34 -5.21
C GLU A 11 -5.92 9.62 -6.49
N ASN A 12 -5.40 10.33 -7.49
CA ASN A 12 -4.95 9.70 -8.72
C ASN A 12 -3.68 8.90 -8.45
N ALA A 13 -2.74 9.47 -7.70
CA ALA A 13 -1.52 8.77 -7.28
C ALA A 13 -1.83 7.49 -6.48
N ALA A 14 -2.81 7.53 -5.56
CA ALA A 14 -3.23 6.33 -4.84
C ALA A 14 -3.86 5.27 -5.76
N ARG A 15 -4.65 5.68 -6.76
CA ARG A 15 -5.26 4.76 -7.73
C ARG A 15 -4.23 4.14 -8.65
N GLU A 16 -3.28 4.92 -9.14
CA GLU A 16 -2.17 4.46 -9.97
C GLU A 16 -1.31 3.45 -9.20
N ALA A 17 -0.95 3.76 -7.95
CA ALA A 17 -0.22 2.84 -7.07
C ALA A 17 -0.93 1.48 -6.92
N ILE A 18 -2.24 1.48 -6.64
CA ILE A 18 -3.01 0.24 -6.53
C ILE A 18 -3.09 -0.51 -7.88
N SER A 19 -3.16 0.21 -9.00
CA SER A 19 -3.13 -0.40 -10.34
C SER A 19 -1.78 -1.07 -10.60
N SER A 20 -0.66 -0.39 -10.32
CA SER A 20 0.68 -0.94 -10.50
C SER A 20 0.93 -2.15 -9.61
N ILE A 21 0.51 -2.12 -8.34
CA ILE A 21 0.60 -3.27 -7.43
C ILE A 21 -0.23 -4.46 -7.97
N ARG A 22 -1.40 -4.19 -8.55
CA ARG A 22 -2.24 -5.23 -9.16
C ARG A 22 -1.57 -5.86 -10.36
N GLU A 23 -0.97 -5.06 -11.24
CA GLU A 23 -0.22 -5.53 -12.41
C GLU A 23 0.96 -6.39 -11.99
N ALA A 24 1.79 -5.90 -11.06
CA ALA A 24 2.91 -6.66 -10.49
C ALA A 24 2.44 -7.97 -9.83
N GLY A 25 1.29 -7.97 -9.17
CA GLY A 25 0.68 -9.16 -8.58
C GLY A 25 0.18 -10.19 -9.61
N MET A 26 -0.12 -9.77 -10.84
CA MET A 26 -0.55 -10.65 -11.93
C MET A 26 0.61 -11.36 -12.63
N GLU A 27 1.82 -10.80 -12.59
CA GLU A 27 3.01 -11.39 -13.23
C GLU A 27 3.51 -12.67 -12.55
N LYS A 28 2.91 -13.08 -11.42
CA LYS A 28 3.12 -14.36 -10.70
C LYS A 28 4.53 -14.92 -10.82
N HIS A 29 5.46 -14.36 -10.06
CA HIS A 29 6.77 -14.98 -9.87
C HIS A 29 6.66 -16.04 -8.77
N ALA A 30 6.92 -17.30 -9.11
CA ALA A 30 6.78 -18.43 -8.19
C ALA A 30 7.78 -18.38 -7.01
N ASP A 31 8.75 -17.46 -7.07
CA ASP A 31 9.90 -17.39 -6.17
C ASP A 31 9.58 -16.72 -4.82
N HIS A 32 8.46 -15.99 -4.72
CA HIS A 32 8.09 -15.23 -3.51
C HIS A 32 6.60 -15.37 -3.13
N PRO A 33 6.12 -16.58 -2.78
CA PRO A 33 4.69 -16.84 -2.53
C PRO A 33 4.10 -15.98 -1.40
N ASP A 34 4.87 -15.75 -0.32
CA ASP A 34 4.42 -14.94 0.82
C ASP A 34 4.19 -13.47 0.44
N TYR A 35 5.05 -12.93 -0.43
CA TYR A 35 4.94 -11.55 -0.91
C TYR A 35 3.66 -11.36 -1.72
N TYR A 36 3.40 -12.25 -2.69
CA TYR A 36 2.18 -12.19 -3.49
C TYR A 36 0.92 -12.44 -2.67
N ALA A 37 0.98 -13.26 -1.63
CA ALA A 37 -0.13 -13.45 -0.71
C ALA A 37 -0.46 -12.15 0.06
N ALA A 38 0.55 -11.44 0.55
CA ALA A 38 0.38 -10.15 1.21
C ALA A 38 -0.22 -9.09 0.26
N LEU A 39 0.27 -9.00 -0.98
CA LEU A 39 -0.30 -8.11 -2.00
C LEU A 39 -1.74 -8.49 -2.36
N GLN A 40 -2.05 -9.77 -2.48
CA GLN A 40 -3.41 -10.21 -2.78
C GLN A 40 -4.38 -9.83 -1.64
N LYS A 41 -3.95 -9.98 -0.38
CA LYS A 41 -4.70 -9.55 0.80
C LYS A 41 -4.92 -8.04 0.82
N LEU A 42 -3.91 -7.25 0.46
CA LEU A 42 -4.04 -5.80 0.27
C LEU A 42 -5.11 -5.47 -0.79
N LEU A 43 -5.03 -6.09 -1.97
CA LEU A 43 -5.90 -5.79 -3.12
C LEU A 43 -7.37 -6.20 -2.92
N GLN A 44 -7.68 -6.98 -1.88
CA GLN A 44 -9.04 -7.30 -1.45
C GLN A 44 -9.67 -6.18 -0.59
N GLN A 45 -8.85 -5.25 -0.09
CA GLN A 45 -9.34 -4.16 0.75
C GLN A 45 -9.85 -2.99 -0.10
N PRO A 46 -10.92 -2.31 0.34
CA PRO A 46 -11.39 -1.11 -0.35
C PRO A 46 -10.37 0.02 -0.17
N LEU A 47 -10.10 0.76 -1.25
CA LEU A 47 -9.32 1.99 -1.17
C LEU A 47 -10.15 3.07 -0.47
N ARG A 48 -9.82 3.36 0.79
CA ARG A 48 -10.44 4.43 1.59
C ARG A 48 -9.39 5.46 1.85
N CYS A 49 -9.59 6.66 1.32
CA CYS A 49 -8.65 7.75 1.50
C CYS A 49 -9.32 8.93 2.21
N SER A 50 -8.54 9.61 3.03
CA SER A 50 -8.93 10.77 3.82
C SER A 50 -7.90 11.89 3.66
N PRO A 51 -8.28 13.16 3.79
CA PRO A 51 -7.31 14.26 3.78
C PRO A 51 -6.30 14.12 4.94
N ALA A 52 -5.04 14.41 4.66
CA ALA A 52 -3.96 14.42 5.63
C ALA A 52 -2.95 15.54 5.31
N VAL A 53 -2.07 15.83 6.26
CA VAL A 53 -0.97 16.81 6.08
C VAL A 53 0.35 16.09 6.29
N PHE A 54 1.27 16.24 5.33
CA PHE A 54 2.62 15.68 5.39
C PHE A 54 3.62 16.72 4.90
N ALA A 55 4.68 16.96 5.68
CA ALA A 55 5.71 17.95 5.38
C ALA A 55 5.13 19.32 4.94
N GLU A 56 4.12 19.80 5.67
CA GLU A 56 3.40 21.06 5.42
C GLU A 56 2.65 21.13 4.07
N LYS A 57 2.41 19.98 3.43
CA LYS A 57 1.61 19.87 2.20
C LYS A 57 0.35 19.06 2.43
N ASP A 58 -0.73 19.45 1.77
CA ASP A 58 -1.97 18.67 1.69
C ASP A 58 -1.70 17.39 0.88
N VAL A 59 -2.03 16.26 1.48
CA VAL A 59 -1.90 14.92 0.91
C VAL A 59 -3.16 14.12 1.22
N ILE A 60 -3.26 12.90 0.69
CA ILE A 60 -4.26 11.94 1.13
C ILE A 60 -3.59 10.80 1.88
N SER A 61 -4.28 10.26 2.89
CA SER A 61 -3.90 9.03 3.57
C SER A 61 -4.89 7.93 3.24
N CYS A 62 -4.39 6.76 2.87
CA CYS A 62 -5.21 5.56 2.68
C CYS A 62 -4.80 4.49 3.70
N GLU A 63 -5.80 3.88 4.34
CA GLU A 63 -5.59 2.97 5.47
C GLU A 63 -5.93 1.52 5.09
N PHE A 64 -5.03 0.61 5.45
CA PHE A 64 -5.16 -0.83 5.22
C PHE A 64 -4.92 -1.57 6.52
N TYR A 65 -5.67 -2.64 6.74
CA TYR A 65 -5.72 -3.29 8.05
C TYR A 65 -5.42 -4.77 7.94
N GLY A 66 -5.00 -5.33 9.07
CA GLY A 66 -5.06 -6.76 9.26
C GLY A 66 -3.79 -7.51 8.89
N PHE A 67 -2.64 -6.84 8.86
CA PHE A 67 -1.37 -7.45 8.47
C PHE A 67 -0.60 -7.94 9.71
N ASP A 68 0.17 -9.02 9.58
CA ASP A 68 1.23 -9.34 10.55
C ASP A 68 2.51 -8.53 10.25
N GLU A 69 3.53 -8.68 11.10
CA GLU A 69 4.78 -7.93 10.97
C GLU A 69 5.46 -8.13 9.60
N LYS A 70 5.46 -9.37 9.11
CA LYS A 70 6.10 -9.75 7.85
C LYS A 70 5.30 -9.22 6.66
N GLU A 71 3.98 -9.39 6.71
CA GLU A 71 3.08 -8.88 5.68
C GLU A 71 3.14 -7.35 5.60
N SER A 72 3.19 -6.65 6.74
CA SER A 72 3.31 -5.20 6.78
C SER A 72 4.57 -4.71 6.09
N ALA A 73 5.73 -5.31 6.38
CA ALA A 73 6.99 -4.95 5.74
C ALA A 73 6.96 -5.17 4.21
N MET A 74 6.28 -6.23 3.76
CA MET A 74 6.12 -6.51 2.32
C MET A 74 5.23 -5.48 1.63
N VAL A 75 4.10 -5.15 2.24
CA VAL A 75 3.13 -4.19 1.71
C VAL A 75 3.71 -2.77 1.73
N GLU A 76 4.42 -2.41 2.78
CA GLU A 76 5.18 -1.16 2.89
C GLU A 76 6.17 -1.01 1.73
N ALA A 77 7.03 -2.02 1.52
CA ALA A 77 8.01 -2.00 0.44
C ALA A 77 7.33 -1.83 -0.93
N ALA A 78 6.22 -2.54 -1.16
CA ALA A 78 5.47 -2.43 -2.40
C ALA A 78 4.91 -1.02 -2.64
N PHE A 79 4.38 -0.37 -1.59
CA PHE A 79 3.86 0.99 -1.70
C PHE A 79 4.95 2.02 -1.98
N LEU A 80 6.10 1.90 -1.32
CA LEU A 80 7.24 2.79 -1.57
C LEU A 80 7.77 2.64 -3.00
N ASP A 81 7.79 1.42 -3.55
CA ASP A 81 8.23 1.15 -4.91
C ASP A 81 7.31 1.78 -5.98
N VAL A 82 5.99 1.82 -5.71
CA VAL A 82 5.01 2.43 -6.62
C VAL A 82 4.74 3.92 -6.34
N GLY A 83 5.57 4.57 -5.52
CA GLY A 83 5.55 6.03 -5.37
C GLY A 83 4.70 6.57 -4.22
N ALA A 84 4.43 5.78 -3.18
CA ALA A 84 3.94 6.33 -1.91
C ALA A 84 4.97 7.32 -1.32
N LEU A 85 4.47 8.40 -0.73
CA LEU A 85 5.32 9.42 -0.10
C LEU A 85 5.87 8.95 1.25
N GLU A 86 5.03 8.25 2.01
CA GLU A 86 5.35 7.67 3.31
C GLU A 86 4.40 6.52 3.60
N VAL A 87 4.87 5.53 4.34
CA VAL A 87 4.07 4.45 4.89
C VAL A 87 4.33 4.40 6.40
N VAL A 88 3.25 4.46 7.19
CA VAL A 88 3.31 4.33 8.65
C VAL A 88 2.67 3.00 9.03
N VAL A 89 3.42 2.17 9.76
CA VAL A 89 2.95 0.88 10.30
C VAL A 89 2.58 1.06 11.77
N GLU A 90 1.33 0.79 12.12
CA GLU A 90 0.74 0.98 13.47
C GLU A 90 0.21 -0.33 14.07
#